data_AF-A0A1G1E4M7-F1
#
_entry.id   AF-A0A1G1E4M7-F1
#
_cell.length_a   1.000
_cell.length_b   1.000
_cell.length_c   1.000
_cell.angle_alpha   90.00
_cell.angle_beta   90.00
_cell.angle_gamma   90.00
#
_symmetry.space_group_name_H-M   'P 1'
#
loop_
_entity.id
_entity.type
_entity.pdbx_description
1 polymer ?
#
loop_
_entity_poly.entity_id
_entity_poly.type
_entity_poly.pdbx_seq_one_letter_code
_entity_poly.pdbx_strand_id
1 'polypeptide(L)'
;MKMRLSYILVSLILVLLITPVYVMAIPSAEFLYTETDLGGGWWQYDYTLYNTTSLADGSYNIFDVGLYFDDFYDFEGISLPSGWDGTPAPWTDLSNTDFINAYSLNLGVPPFGTDIQPDSSLSGFSFKIMHQAGDITFDVLLTLPTDAPDCADTDSCNPYQSGGTTRGISPVPEPGTILLVGVGLTLILLLIMVGRLRFRWNKV
;
A
#
# COMPACT_ATOMS: atom_id res chain seq x y z
N MET A 1 -45.86 -23.91 -2.34
CA MET A 1 -45.07 -22.89 -1.61
C MET A 1 -43.62 -22.75 -2.10
N LYS A 2 -42.92 -23.82 -2.52
CA LYS A 2 -41.49 -23.77 -2.93
C LYS A 2 -41.17 -22.86 -4.15
N MET A 3 -42.08 -22.71 -5.12
CA MET A 3 -41.87 -21.83 -6.28
C MET A 3 -41.80 -20.34 -5.92
N ARG A 4 -42.44 -19.87 -4.84
CA ARG A 4 -42.41 -18.43 -4.49
C ARG A 4 -41.05 -18.02 -3.91
N LEU A 5 -40.38 -18.93 -3.21
CA LEU A 5 -39.06 -18.67 -2.64
C LEU A 5 -37.98 -18.55 -3.73
N SER A 6 -38.05 -19.36 -4.80
CA SER A 6 -37.09 -19.31 -5.90
C SER A 6 -37.17 -18.00 -6.68
N TYR A 7 -38.36 -17.46 -6.92
CA TYR A 7 -38.49 -16.15 -7.59
C TYR A 7 -38.00 -14.99 -6.73
N ILE A 8 -38.23 -15.05 -5.41
CA ILE A 8 -37.71 -14.04 -4.47
C ILE A 8 -36.18 -14.08 -4.46
N LEU A 9 -35.57 -15.27 -4.42
CA LEU A 9 -34.12 -15.43 -4.42
C LEU A 9 -33.50 -14.94 -5.73
N VAL A 10 -34.08 -15.30 -6.88
CA VAL A 10 -33.60 -14.85 -8.20
C VAL A 10 -33.72 -13.33 -8.34
N SER A 11 -34.82 -12.74 -7.88
CA SER A 11 -35.01 -11.29 -7.86
C SER A 11 -33.96 -10.60 -6.98
N LEU A 12 -33.68 -11.14 -5.79
CA LEU A 12 -32.68 -10.58 -4.87
C LEU A 12 -31.26 -10.63 -5.46
N ILE A 13 -30.90 -11.75 -6.10
CA ILE A 13 -29.63 -11.90 -6.81
C ILE A 13 -29.55 -10.92 -7.97
N LEU A 14 -30.63 -10.75 -8.73
CA LEU A 14 -30.65 -9.79 -9.82
C LEU A 14 -30.40 -8.39 -9.28
N VAL A 15 -31.16 -7.95 -8.26
CA VAL A 15 -30.98 -6.63 -7.62
C VAL A 15 -29.54 -6.41 -7.15
N LEU A 16 -28.92 -7.40 -6.51
CA LEU A 16 -27.50 -7.34 -6.09
C LEU A 16 -26.51 -7.21 -7.25
N LEU A 17 -26.83 -7.78 -8.42
CA LEU A 17 -25.98 -7.73 -9.62
C LEU A 17 -26.13 -6.42 -10.42
N ILE A 18 -27.28 -5.75 -10.35
CA ILE A 18 -27.54 -4.49 -11.06
C ILE A 18 -27.36 -3.24 -10.20
N THR A 19 -27.18 -3.36 -8.88
CA THR A 19 -26.77 -2.24 -8.05
C THR A 19 -25.28 -1.98 -8.24
N PRO A 20 -24.86 -0.90 -8.95
CA PRO A 20 -23.47 -0.49 -8.89
C PRO A 20 -23.17 -0.10 -7.44
N VAL A 21 -22.32 -0.89 -6.78
CA VAL A 21 -21.71 -0.46 -5.53
C VAL A 21 -20.61 0.50 -5.96
N TYR A 22 -20.85 1.80 -5.76
CA TYR A 22 -19.78 2.78 -5.80
C TYR A 22 -18.87 2.50 -4.59
N VAL A 23 -17.79 1.78 -4.82
CA VAL A 23 -16.69 1.69 -3.85
C VAL A 23 -15.88 2.95 -4.08
N MET A 24 -16.09 3.98 -3.25
CA MET A 24 -15.17 5.12 -3.24
C MET A 24 -13.84 4.58 -2.71
N ALA A 25 -12.78 4.62 -3.53
CA ALA A 25 -11.47 4.26 -3.03
C ALA A 25 -11.03 5.31 -2.01
N ILE A 26 -10.66 4.83 -0.82
CA ILE A 26 -10.16 5.70 0.24
C ILE A 26 -8.71 6.07 -0.12
N PRO A 27 -8.32 7.36 -0.06
CA PRO A 27 -6.94 7.76 -0.29
C PRO A 27 -6.00 6.95 0.61
N SER A 28 -4.95 6.41 -0.01
CA SER A 28 -4.10 5.41 0.65
C SER A 28 -2.67 5.50 0.14
N ALA A 29 -1.76 4.95 0.94
CA ALA A 29 -0.37 4.81 0.59
C ALA A 29 0.14 3.42 0.97
N GLU A 30 1.18 2.98 0.29
CA GLU A 30 1.96 1.80 0.64
C GLU A 30 3.42 2.20 0.81
N PHE A 31 4.07 1.77 1.89
CA PHE A 31 5.45 2.13 2.18
C PHE A 31 6.30 0.87 2.28
N LEU A 32 7.08 0.61 1.23
CA LEU A 32 7.85 -0.62 1.09
C LEU A 32 9.31 -0.39 1.44
N TYR A 33 9.98 -1.40 2.00
CA TYR A 33 11.41 -1.31 2.34
C TYR A 33 12.25 -2.51 1.96
N THR A 34 13.52 -2.25 1.70
CA THR A 34 14.58 -3.24 1.80
C THR A 34 15.41 -2.97 3.05
N GLU A 35 15.69 -4.02 3.83
CA GLU A 35 16.57 -3.92 5.00
C GLU A 35 17.93 -4.57 4.75
N THR A 36 18.98 -4.01 5.35
CA THR A 36 20.37 -4.52 5.27
C THR A 36 21.00 -4.53 6.66
N ASP A 37 21.49 -5.69 7.09
CA ASP A 37 22.33 -5.82 8.30
C ASP A 37 23.72 -5.23 8.02
N LEU A 38 24.08 -4.17 8.75
CA LEU A 38 25.38 -3.52 8.66
C LEU A 38 26.40 -4.10 9.67
N GLY A 39 25.96 -5.00 10.55
CA GLY A 39 26.73 -5.48 11.69
C GLY A 39 26.74 -4.50 12.86
N GLY A 40 27.16 -4.99 14.04
CA GLY A 40 27.24 -4.17 15.25
C GLY A 40 25.89 -3.71 15.81
N GLY A 41 24.77 -4.30 15.36
CA GLY A 41 23.42 -3.95 15.77
C GLY A 41 22.73 -2.92 14.86
N TRP A 42 23.44 -2.36 13.88
CA TRP A 42 22.88 -1.41 12.93
C TRP A 42 22.17 -2.10 11.77
N TRP A 43 20.97 -1.64 11.49
CA TRP A 43 20.18 -2.04 10.33
C TRP A 43 19.86 -0.82 9.50
N GLN A 44 20.14 -0.89 8.20
CA GLN A 44 19.75 0.14 7.23
C GLN A 44 18.43 -0.25 6.58
N TYR A 45 17.56 0.74 6.42
CA TYR A 45 16.29 0.60 5.72
C TYR A 45 16.23 1.61 4.57
N ASP A 46 15.98 1.11 3.36
CA ASP A 46 15.77 1.90 2.16
C ASP A 46 14.32 1.77 1.72
N TYR A 47 13.56 2.86 1.79
CA TYR A 47 12.13 2.85 1.51
C TYR A 47 11.75 3.45 0.16
N THR A 48 10.63 2.96 -0.36
CA THR A 48 9.87 3.54 -1.48
C THR A 48 8.43 3.74 -1.06
N LEU A 49 7.97 4.99 -1.09
CA LEU A 49 6.61 5.39 -0.76
C LEU A 49 5.76 5.43 -2.03
N TYR A 50 4.63 4.73 -2.01
CA TYR A 50 3.66 4.66 -3.10
C TYR A 50 2.39 5.39 -2.70
N ASN A 51 1.93 6.28 -3.55
CA ASN A 51 0.58 6.82 -3.47
C ASN A 51 -0.36 5.89 -4.22
N THR A 52 -1.14 5.10 -3.48
CA THR A 52 -2.09 4.12 -4.01
C THR A 52 -3.50 4.71 -4.17
N THR A 53 -3.64 6.03 -4.03
CA THR A 53 -4.88 6.72 -4.37
C THR A 53 -5.14 6.58 -5.86
N SER A 54 -6.35 6.13 -6.19
CA SER A 54 -6.81 6.03 -7.58
C SER A 54 -7.09 7.42 -8.14
N LEU A 55 -6.58 7.70 -9.34
CA LEU A 55 -6.89 8.94 -10.07
C LEU A 55 -8.39 9.19 -10.28
N ALA A 56 -9.22 8.14 -10.25
CA ALA A 56 -10.67 8.25 -10.41
C ALA A 56 -11.40 8.68 -9.12
N ASP A 57 -10.77 8.51 -7.96
CA ASP A 57 -11.39 8.66 -6.65
C ASP A 57 -10.92 9.92 -5.90
N GLY A 58 -9.84 10.55 -6.37
CA GLY A 58 -9.38 11.85 -5.88
C GLY A 58 -7.93 12.08 -6.25
N SER A 59 -7.59 13.33 -6.57
CA SER A 59 -6.21 13.68 -6.95
C SER A 59 -5.30 13.92 -5.75
N TYR A 60 -5.43 13.14 -4.67
CA TYR A 60 -4.69 13.41 -3.44
C TYR A 60 -3.20 13.12 -3.61
N ASN A 61 -2.34 14.10 -3.36
CA ASN A 61 -0.89 13.94 -3.36
C ASN A 61 -0.40 13.66 -1.93
N ILE A 62 0.67 12.88 -1.78
CA ILE A 62 1.35 12.74 -0.50
C ILE A 62 2.43 13.80 -0.39
N PHE A 63 2.42 14.56 0.71
CA PHE A 63 3.42 15.59 0.98
C PHE A 63 4.18 15.37 2.29
N ASP A 64 3.71 14.48 3.17
CA ASP A 64 4.30 14.22 4.49
C ASP A 64 4.08 12.75 4.88
N VAL A 65 5.09 12.15 5.52
CA VAL A 65 5.09 10.76 5.98
C VAL A 65 5.80 10.62 7.33
N GLY A 66 5.06 10.23 8.36
CA GLY A 66 5.57 9.91 9.69
C GLY A 66 5.78 8.41 9.88
N LEU A 67 6.84 8.05 10.59
CA LEU A 67 7.15 6.68 11.02
C LEU A 67 7.23 6.66 12.56
N TYR A 68 6.51 5.72 13.15
CA TYR A 68 6.36 5.58 14.60
C TYR A 68 6.94 4.25 15.07
N PHE A 69 7.78 4.33 16.09
CA PHE A 69 8.47 3.19 16.70
C PHE A 69 7.86 2.87 18.06
N ASP A 70 8.07 1.65 18.54
CA ASP A 70 7.51 1.15 19.80
C ASP A 70 8.33 1.54 21.03
N ASP A 71 9.57 1.99 20.83
CA ASP A 71 10.48 2.49 21.84
C ASP A 71 11.41 3.55 21.22
N PHE A 72 12.23 4.17 22.07
CA PHE A 72 13.29 5.08 21.64
C PHE A 72 14.51 4.31 21.16
N TYR A 73 14.90 4.50 19.91
CA TYR A 73 16.09 3.89 19.33
C TYR A 73 17.09 4.93 18.87
N ASP A 74 18.36 4.53 18.74
CA ASP A 74 19.39 5.37 18.12
C ASP A 74 19.28 5.25 16.60
N PHE A 75 19.18 6.42 15.94
CA PHE A 75 19.04 6.53 14.49
C PHE A 75 20.25 7.24 13.88
N GLU A 76 20.41 7.11 12.57
CA GLU A 76 21.13 8.07 11.74
C GLU A 76 20.44 8.12 10.37
N GLY A 77 20.01 9.30 9.93
CA GLY A 77 19.45 9.45 8.59
C GLY A 77 20.54 9.47 7.53
N ILE A 78 20.29 8.76 6.44
CA ILE A 78 21.25 8.59 5.34
C ILE A 78 20.90 9.55 4.22
N SER A 79 19.65 9.50 3.74
CA SER A 79 19.19 10.36 2.65
C SER A 79 17.68 10.55 2.65
N LEU A 80 17.26 11.67 2.06
CA LEU A 80 15.89 11.91 1.60
C LEU A 80 15.90 12.23 0.10
N PRO A 81 14.77 12.02 -0.60
CA PRO A 81 14.63 12.44 -1.99
C PRO A 81 14.83 13.95 -2.17
N SER A 82 15.22 14.37 -3.37
CA SER A 82 15.40 15.80 -3.67
C SER A 82 14.12 16.59 -3.41
N GLY A 83 14.24 17.68 -2.63
CA GLY A 83 13.12 18.54 -2.29
C GLY A 83 12.28 18.03 -1.12
N TRP A 84 12.72 16.99 -0.42
CA TRP A 84 12.19 16.56 0.86
C TRP A 84 13.16 16.94 1.98
N ASP A 85 12.61 17.22 3.15
CA ASP A 85 13.34 17.39 4.41
C ASP A 85 12.66 16.55 5.49
N GLY A 86 13.19 16.52 6.71
CA GLY A 86 12.61 15.71 7.75
C GLY A 86 12.87 16.20 9.17
N THR A 87 12.06 15.68 10.08
CA THR A 87 12.19 15.89 11.53
C THR A 87 12.49 14.58 12.26
N PRO A 88 13.33 14.57 13.30
CA PRO A 88 14.17 15.68 13.77
C PRO A 88 15.10 16.26 12.69
N ALA A 89 15.15 17.59 12.62
CA ALA A 89 15.93 18.31 11.62
C ALA A 89 17.31 18.66 12.18
N PRO A 90 18.40 18.50 11.41
CA PRO A 90 18.42 17.95 10.05
C PRO A 90 18.23 16.43 10.04
N TRP A 91 17.63 15.87 8.97
CA TRP A 91 17.43 14.42 8.80
C TRP A 91 18.70 13.57 9.04
N THR A 92 19.90 14.12 8.85
CA THR A 92 21.15 13.38 9.06
C THR A 92 21.59 13.29 10.52
N ASP A 93 20.91 13.98 11.45
CA ASP A 93 21.21 14.02 12.88
C ASP A 93 20.00 13.54 13.70
N LEU A 94 19.47 12.37 13.33
CA LEU A 94 18.41 11.70 14.09
C LEU A 94 19.04 11.15 15.37
N SER A 95 18.80 11.80 16.50
CA SER A 95 19.23 11.27 17.80
C SER A 95 18.32 10.13 18.27
N ASN A 96 18.46 9.74 19.53
CA ASN A 96 17.54 8.82 20.20
C ASN A 96 16.09 9.34 20.12
N THR A 97 15.23 8.67 19.35
CA THR A 97 13.83 9.10 19.07
C THR A 97 12.92 7.88 18.90
N ASP A 98 11.62 8.07 19.05
CA ASP A 98 10.55 7.10 18.76
C ASP A 98 9.71 7.50 17.54
N PHE A 99 10.10 8.60 16.88
CA PHE A 99 9.41 9.16 15.72
C PHE A 99 10.36 9.86 14.76
N ILE A 100 10.14 9.65 13.47
CA ILE A 100 10.76 10.42 12.38
C ILE A 100 9.70 10.78 11.34
N ASN A 101 9.84 11.93 10.71
CA ASN A 101 8.96 12.40 9.64
C ASN A 101 9.78 12.91 8.47
N ALA A 102 9.29 12.69 7.26
CA ALA A 102 9.80 13.31 6.05
C ALA A 102 8.67 14.07 5.34
N TYR A 103 8.94 15.28 4.86
CA TYR A 103 7.97 16.13 4.19
C TYR A 103 8.56 16.85 2.97
N SER A 104 7.69 17.13 2.01
CA SER A 104 7.94 17.88 0.78
C SER A 104 8.15 19.36 1.09
N LEU A 105 9.26 19.94 0.60
CA LEU A 105 9.57 21.37 0.76
C LEU A 105 8.86 22.25 -0.25
N ASN A 106 8.54 21.71 -1.43
CA ASN A 106 7.83 22.43 -2.49
C ASN A 106 6.49 21.75 -2.74
N LEU A 107 5.41 22.34 -2.22
CA LEU A 107 4.08 21.78 -2.38
C LEU A 107 3.67 21.70 -3.86
N GLY A 108 2.90 20.66 -4.19
CA GLY A 108 2.49 20.31 -5.53
C GLY A 108 3.36 19.22 -6.17
N VAL A 109 2.96 18.75 -7.34
CA VAL A 109 3.64 17.66 -8.04
C VAL A 109 4.78 18.18 -8.94
N PRO A 110 5.79 17.35 -9.25
CA PRO A 110 6.82 17.71 -10.23
C PRO A 110 6.23 18.17 -11.58
N PRO A 111 6.90 19.11 -12.30
CA PRO A 111 8.25 19.61 -12.05
C PRO A 111 8.34 20.84 -11.13
N PHE A 112 7.20 21.35 -10.65
CA PHE A 112 7.15 22.61 -9.88
C PHE A 112 7.10 22.39 -8.36
N GLY A 113 6.58 21.23 -7.92
CA GLY A 113 6.66 20.77 -6.54
C GLY A 113 7.31 19.39 -6.43
N THR A 114 7.26 18.82 -5.24
CA THR A 114 7.97 17.59 -4.83
C THR A 114 7.05 16.53 -4.21
N ASP A 115 5.74 16.77 -4.19
CA ASP A 115 4.74 15.84 -3.69
C ASP A 115 4.61 14.60 -4.59
N ILE A 116 4.14 13.51 -4.01
CA ILE A 116 3.92 12.23 -4.69
C ILE A 116 2.48 12.19 -5.20
N GLN A 117 2.29 12.32 -6.52
CA GLN A 117 0.97 12.28 -7.15
C GLN A 117 0.29 10.90 -7.03
N PRO A 118 -1.04 10.80 -7.22
CA PRO A 118 -1.74 9.51 -7.28
C PRO A 118 -1.13 8.55 -8.31
N ASP A 119 -1.22 7.24 -8.02
CA ASP A 119 -0.66 6.16 -8.83
C ASP A 119 0.86 6.30 -9.14
N SER A 120 1.60 6.98 -8.25
CA SER A 120 3.06 7.18 -8.38
C SER A 120 3.82 6.80 -7.12
N SER A 121 5.15 6.77 -7.22
CA SER A 121 6.02 6.37 -6.12
C SER A 121 7.30 7.20 -6.08
N LEU A 122 7.86 7.36 -4.87
CA LEU A 122 9.13 8.02 -4.64
C LEU A 122 10.03 7.17 -3.76
N SER A 123 11.23 6.87 -4.27
CA SER A 123 12.29 6.16 -3.55
C SER A 123 13.36 7.13 -3.04
N GLY A 124 14.15 6.70 -2.06
CA GLY A 124 15.32 7.45 -1.58
C GLY A 124 15.22 7.93 -0.13
N PHE A 125 14.16 7.55 0.57
CA PHE A 125 14.05 7.65 2.01
C PHE A 125 14.92 6.57 2.64
N SER A 126 16.01 6.96 3.30
CA SER A 126 16.98 6.02 3.86
C SER A 126 17.48 6.47 5.23
N PHE A 127 17.48 5.54 6.17
CA PHE A 127 18.03 5.71 7.51
C PHE A 127 18.57 4.38 8.04
N LYS A 128 19.39 4.44 9.08
CA LYS A 128 19.78 3.27 9.87
C LYS A 128 19.36 3.43 11.32
N ILE A 129 19.13 2.31 11.98
CA ILE A 129 18.63 2.21 13.35
C ILE A 129 19.39 1.10 14.10
N MET A 130 19.67 1.29 15.39
CA MET A 130 20.36 0.32 16.26
C MET A 130 19.46 -0.83 16.74
N HIS A 131 18.63 -1.36 15.85
CA HIS A 131 17.73 -2.48 16.10
C HIS A 131 17.15 -2.97 14.77
N GLN A 132 16.79 -4.25 14.67
CA GLN A 132 16.01 -4.72 13.52
C GLN A 132 14.52 -4.40 13.76
N ALA A 133 14.06 -3.26 13.26
CA ALA A 133 12.68 -2.79 13.46
C ALA A 133 11.64 -3.64 12.72
N GLY A 134 11.98 -4.14 11.54
CA GLY A 134 11.04 -4.84 10.66
C GLY A 134 9.94 -3.91 10.15
N ASP A 135 8.68 -4.34 10.29
CA ASP A 135 7.50 -3.61 9.84
C ASP A 135 7.15 -2.49 10.85
N ILE A 136 7.13 -1.23 10.39
CA ILE A 136 6.99 -0.01 11.20
C ILE A 136 5.63 0.62 10.94
N THR A 137 4.99 1.19 11.97
CA THR A 137 3.74 1.93 11.76
C THR A 137 4.03 3.28 11.09
N PHE A 138 3.24 3.64 10.08
CA PHE A 138 3.37 4.92 9.40
C PHE A 138 2.03 5.65 9.28
N ASP A 139 2.11 6.96 9.18
CA ASP A 139 1.04 7.79 8.64
C ASP A 139 1.53 8.64 7.48
N VAL A 140 0.60 9.08 6.67
CA VAL A 140 0.82 9.99 5.55
C VAL A 140 -0.26 11.05 5.57
N LEU A 141 0.13 12.28 5.24
CA LEU A 141 -0.81 13.35 4.98
C LEU A 141 -1.00 13.50 3.48
N LEU A 142 -2.26 13.35 3.06
CA LEU A 142 -2.70 13.42 1.68
C LEU A 142 -3.49 14.71 1.45
N THR A 143 -3.08 15.54 0.48
CA THR A 143 -3.71 16.82 0.16
C THR A 143 -4.23 16.87 -1.26
N LEU A 144 -5.32 17.61 -1.48
CA LEU A 144 -5.75 17.89 -2.84
C LEU A 144 -4.77 18.88 -3.49
N PRO A 145 -4.53 18.80 -4.81
CA PRO A 145 -3.62 19.70 -5.50
C PRO A 145 -4.12 21.15 -5.50
N THR A 146 -5.44 21.34 -5.36
CA THR A 146 -6.09 22.65 -5.22
C THR A 146 -5.82 23.31 -3.88
N ASP A 147 -5.54 22.51 -2.86
CA ASP A 147 -5.38 22.96 -1.47
C ASP A 147 -3.88 23.15 -1.15
N ALA A 148 -3.00 22.68 -2.04
CA ALA A 148 -1.55 22.76 -1.93
C ALA A 148 -0.98 24.17 -1.63
N PRO A 149 -1.52 25.30 -2.15
CA PRO A 149 -1.03 26.64 -1.77
C PRO A 149 -1.37 27.05 -0.33
N ASP A 150 -2.45 26.49 0.23
CA ASP A 150 -2.99 26.84 1.54
C ASP A 150 -2.43 25.94 2.67
N CYS A 151 -1.88 24.76 2.36
CA CYS A 151 -1.29 23.85 3.35
C CYS A 151 0.05 24.30 3.94
N ALA A 152 0.56 25.47 3.55
CA ALA A 152 1.69 26.13 4.22
C ALA A 152 1.26 26.87 5.52
N ASP A 153 -0.03 27.15 5.69
CA ASP A 153 -0.62 27.74 6.90
C ASP A 153 -1.62 26.73 7.47
N THR A 154 -1.23 26.02 8.53
CA THR A 154 -1.90 24.81 9.08
C THR A 154 -3.39 24.96 9.43
N ASP A 155 -3.92 26.18 9.47
CA ASP A 155 -5.31 26.47 9.87
C ASP A 155 -6.33 26.36 8.73
N SER A 156 -5.91 26.41 7.45
CA SER A 156 -6.82 26.39 6.29
C SER A 156 -6.84 25.07 5.53
N CYS A 157 -5.87 24.17 5.79
CA CYS A 157 -5.77 22.89 5.12
C CYS A 157 -6.38 21.76 5.97
N ASN A 158 -7.22 20.93 5.36
CA ASN A 158 -7.80 19.75 5.99
C ASN A 158 -7.26 18.49 5.28
N PRO A 159 -5.98 18.11 5.52
CA PRO A 159 -5.38 16.97 4.85
C PRO A 159 -6.12 15.68 5.24
N TYR A 160 -6.20 14.74 4.31
CA TYR A 160 -6.64 13.40 4.60
C TYR A 160 -5.47 12.62 5.21
N GLN A 161 -5.61 12.17 6.46
CA GLN A 161 -4.61 11.32 7.09
C GLN A 161 -4.93 9.85 6.78
N SER A 162 -3.94 9.14 6.24
CA SER A 162 -4.00 7.69 6.03
C SER A 162 -2.82 7.05 6.73
N GLY A 163 -2.96 5.81 7.17
CA GLY A 163 -1.90 5.14 7.90
C GLY A 163 -1.92 3.64 7.68
N GLY A 164 -0.80 3.00 8.01
CA GLY A 164 -0.61 1.58 7.79
C GLY A 164 0.64 1.09 8.49
N THR A 165 1.09 -0.08 8.05
CA THR A 165 2.36 -0.65 8.48
C THR A 165 3.23 -0.83 7.25
N THR A 166 4.50 -0.44 7.33
CA THR A 166 5.46 -0.65 6.27
C THR A 166 5.61 -2.14 6.01
N ARG A 167 6.09 -2.49 4.82
CA ARG A 167 6.20 -3.90 4.42
C ARG A 167 7.53 -4.16 3.72
N GLY A 168 8.25 -5.16 4.21
CA GLY A 168 9.47 -5.62 3.55
C GLY A 168 9.19 -6.14 2.15
N ILE A 169 10.03 -5.80 1.17
CA ILE A 169 9.95 -6.35 -0.18
C ILE A 169 10.38 -7.82 -0.12
N SER A 170 9.43 -8.71 0.18
CA SER A 170 9.65 -10.14 0.05
C SER A 170 9.71 -10.48 -1.45
N PRO A 171 10.71 -11.23 -1.94
CA PRO A 171 10.67 -11.77 -3.28
C PRO A 171 9.45 -12.68 -3.37
N VAL A 172 8.37 -12.17 -3.94
CA VAL A 172 7.10 -12.90 -4.11
C VAL A 172 7.43 -14.16 -4.90
N PRO A 173 7.38 -15.36 -4.29
CA PRO A 173 7.33 -16.58 -5.08
C PRO A 173 6.02 -16.47 -5.86
N GLU A 174 6.07 -16.63 -7.18
CA GLU A 174 4.86 -16.62 -8.01
C GLU A 174 3.74 -17.41 -7.31
N PRO A 175 2.51 -16.89 -7.25
CA PRO A 175 1.46 -17.53 -6.47
C PRO A 175 1.19 -18.92 -7.04
N GLY A 176 1.74 -19.94 -6.37
CA GLY A 176 1.50 -21.35 -6.66
C GLY A 176 0.01 -21.72 -6.63
N THR A 177 -0.83 -20.82 -6.11
CA THR A 177 -2.30 -20.84 -6.18
C THR A 177 -2.84 -20.85 -7.61
N ILE A 178 -2.26 -20.11 -8.56
CA ILE A 178 -2.74 -20.15 -9.96
C ILE A 178 -2.44 -21.52 -10.57
N LEU A 179 -1.27 -22.06 -10.26
CA LEU A 179 -0.83 -23.38 -10.71
C LEU A 179 -1.66 -24.50 -10.05
N LEU A 180 -2.00 -24.36 -8.76
CA LEU A 180 -2.84 -25.29 -8.01
C LEU A 180 -4.29 -25.29 -8.52
N VAL A 181 -4.85 -24.12 -8.83
CA VAL A 181 -6.18 -23.99 -9.46
C VAL A 181 -6.17 -24.60 -10.86
N GLY A 182 -5.12 -24.37 -11.65
CA GLY A 182 -4.93 -24.99 -12.97
C GLY A 182 -4.84 -26.52 -12.91
N VAL A 183 -4.06 -27.06 -11.98
CA VAL A 183 -3.94 -28.52 -11.77
C VAL A 183 -5.25 -29.12 -11.25
N GLY A 184 -5.96 -28.43 -10.35
CA GLY A 184 -7.26 -28.87 -9.87
C GLY A 184 -8.31 -28.97 -10.98
N LEU A 185 -8.41 -27.95 -11.84
CA LEU A 185 -9.35 -27.93 -12.96
C LEU A 185 -9.04 -29.01 -14.01
N THR A 186 -7.77 -29.23 -14.33
CA THR A 186 -7.37 -30.28 -15.28
C THR A 186 -7.67 -31.68 -14.76
N LEU A 187 -7.47 -31.94 -13.47
CA LEU A 187 -7.75 -33.22 -12.84
C LEU A 187 -9.26 -33.53 -12.80
N ILE A 188 -10.09 -32.51 -12.53
CA ILE A 188 -11.56 -32.62 -12.60
C ILE A 188 -12.03 -32.94 -14.03
N LEU A 189 -11.50 -32.25 -15.03
CA LEU A 189 -11.83 -32.51 -16.44
C LEU A 189 -11.48 -33.95 -16.85
N LEU A 190 -10.33 -34.45 -16.40
CA LEU A 190 -9.86 -35.80 -16.70
C LEU A 190 -10.74 -36.87 -16.04
N LEU A 191 -11.16 -36.66 -14.79
CA LEU A 191 -12.12 -37.53 -14.09
C LEU A 191 -13.49 -37.56 -14.80
N ILE A 192 -13.97 -36.42 -15.30
CA ILE A 192 -15.22 -36.34 -16.08
C ILE A 192 -15.11 -37.13 -17.40
N MET A 193 -13.99 -37.01 -18.11
CA MET A 193 -13.77 -37.76 -19.36
C MET A 193 -13.71 -39.27 -19.12
N VAL A 194 -12.98 -39.72 -18.09
CA VAL A 194 -12.87 -41.15 -17.74
C VAL A 194 -14.22 -41.72 -17.27
N GLY A 195 -14.99 -40.96 -16.49
CA GLY A 195 -16.35 -41.36 -16.07
C GLY A 195 -17.31 -41.53 -17.25
N ARG A 196 -17.24 -40.65 -18.26
CA ARG A 196 -18.05 -40.76 -19.49
C ARG A 196 -17.64 -41.94 -20.37
N LEU A 197 -16.36 -42.31 -20.40
CA LEU A 197 -15.87 -43.49 -21.12
C LEU A 197 -16.37 -44.79 -20.49
N ARG A 198 -16.34 -44.92 -19.15
CA ARG A 198 -16.87 -46.10 -18.44
C ARG A 198 -18.37 -46.29 -18.66
N PHE A 199 -19.15 -45.21 -18.70
CA PHE A 199 -20.60 -45.30 -18.95
C PHE A 199 -20.96 -45.71 -20.39
N ARG A 200 -20.09 -45.46 -21.37
CA ARG A 200 -20.29 -45.91 -22.76
C ARG A 200 -19.98 -47.39 -22.95
N TRP A 201 -19.08 -47.97 -22.15
CA TRP A 201 -18.72 -49.38 -22.24
C TRP A 201 -19.74 -50.31 -21.58
N ASN A 202 -20.48 -49.86 -20.57
CA ASN A 202 -21.55 -50.65 -19.93
C ASN A 202 -22.89 -50.65 -20.69
N LYS A 203 -22.91 -50.14 -21.93
CA LYS A 203 -24.10 -50.11 -22.81
C LYS A 203 -23.96 -50.98 -24.06
N VAL A 204 -22.97 -51.87 -24.10
CA VAL A 204 -22.81 -52.89 -25.15
C VAL A 204 -23.07 -54.26 -24.56
#